data_AF-A0A0R0IZH9-F1
#
_entry.id   AF-A0A0R0IZH9-F1
#
_cell.length_a   1.000
_cell.length_b   1.000
_cell.length_c   1.000
_cell.angle_alpha   90.00
_cell.angle_beta   90.00
_cell.angle_gamma   90.00
#
_symmetry.space_group_name_H-M   'P 1'
#
loop_
_entity.id
_entity.type
_entity.pdbx_description
1 polymer ?
#
loop_
_entity_poly.entity_id
_entity_poly.type
_entity_poly.pdbx_seq_one_letter_code
_entity_poly.pdbx_strand_id
1 'polypeptide(L)'
;MKRDAEKDPQTNPNALHARRLINQVDRKLVKQTVMTSVYGVTYIGARDQIKRRLKERCAIEDDVELFAASCYAARTTLTALEEMFEAARSIMSWLGDCAKVIASTNQAVQWITPLGLPVVQPYRQFGRHLIKTSLQILTLQRETNKVMVKRQRTAFPPNFVHSLDGSHMMMTTVACKKAGLNFAVVGELSKDFSRIELPSLTRTR
;
A
#
# COMPACT_ATOMS: atom_id res chain seq x y z
N MET A 1 2.75 -23.45 -1.76
CA MET A 1 3.59 -23.54 -2.98
C MET A 1 4.42 -24.82 -3.04
N LYS A 2 5.58 -24.98 -2.38
CA LYS A 2 6.36 -26.26 -2.45
C LYS A 2 5.51 -27.49 -2.09
N ARG A 3 4.84 -27.43 -0.94
CA ARG A 3 3.87 -28.44 -0.47
C ARG A 3 2.69 -28.70 -1.42
N ASP A 4 2.29 -27.70 -2.22
CA ASP A 4 1.18 -27.88 -3.17
C ASP A 4 1.66 -28.45 -4.49
N ALA A 5 2.91 -28.17 -4.88
CA ALA A 5 3.53 -28.69 -6.10
C ALA A 5 3.74 -30.22 -6.03
N GLU A 6 3.91 -30.77 -4.83
CA GLU A 6 4.05 -32.21 -4.58
C GLU A 6 2.73 -32.98 -4.71
N LYS A 7 1.58 -32.30 -4.68
CA LYS A 7 0.26 -32.93 -4.80
C LYS A 7 -0.04 -33.33 -6.25
N ASP A 8 -0.97 -34.26 -6.43
CA ASP A 8 -1.44 -34.68 -7.75
C ASP A 8 -2.34 -33.60 -8.39
N PRO A 9 -2.04 -33.10 -9.61
CA PRO A 9 -2.86 -32.12 -10.31
C PRO A 9 -4.29 -32.57 -10.61
N GLN A 10 -4.56 -33.88 -10.72
CA GLN A 10 -5.91 -34.38 -10.97
C GLN A 10 -6.83 -34.24 -9.75
N THR A 11 -6.26 -34.30 -8.55
CA THR A 11 -6.99 -34.15 -7.29
C THR A 11 -6.91 -32.73 -6.74
N ASN A 12 -5.88 -31.96 -7.10
CA ASN A 12 -5.72 -30.58 -6.69
C ASN A 12 -5.28 -29.66 -7.86
N PRO A 13 -6.20 -28.85 -8.42
CA PRO A 13 -5.87 -27.95 -9.53
C PRO A 13 -4.81 -26.90 -9.17
N ASN A 14 -4.62 -26.59 -7.87
CA ASN A 14 -3.56 -25.67 -7.44
C ASN A 14 -2.15 -26.27 -7.60
N ALA A 15 -2.00 -27.59 -7.71
CA ALA A 15 -0.70 -28.23 -7.85
C ALA A 15 0.00 -27.84 -9.16
N LEU A 16 -0.77 -27.69 -10.24
CA LEU A 16 -0.25 -27.25 -11.54
C LEU A 16 0.32 -25.82 -11.44
N HIS A 17 -0.46 -24.89 -10.88
CA HIS A 17 -0.02 -23.51 -10.68
C HIS A 17 1.19 -23.43 -9.73
N ALA A 18 1.20 -24.22 -8.67
CA ALA A 18 2.30 -24.28 -7.72
C ALA A 18 3.61 -24.75 -8.37
N ARG A 19 3.57 -25.80 -9.21
CA ARG A 19 4.74 -26.29 -9.97
C ARG A 19 5.30 -25.23 -10.91
N ARG A 20 4.43 -24.48 -11.60
CA ARG A 20 4.85 -23.40 -12.52
C ARG A 20 5.47 -22.21 -11.79
N LEU A 21 4.94 -21.87 -10.62
CA LEU A 21 5.37 -20.68 -9.87
C LEU A 21 6.57 -20.93 -8.95
N ILE A 22 6.90 -22.18 -8.63
CA ILE A 22 7.92 -22.51 -7.63
C ILE A 22 9.28 -21.85 -7.90
N ASN A 23 9.66 -21.75 -9.18
CA ASN A 23 10.92 -21.13 -9.63
C ASN A 23 10.78 -19.64 -9.95
N GLN A 24 9.56 -19.10 -9.89
CA GLN A 24 9.26 -17.69 -10.18
C GLN A 24 9.12 -16.85 -8.92
N VAL A 25 8.98 -17.48 -7.75
CA VAL A 25 8.75 -16.79 -6.48
C VAL A 25 10.07 -16.33 -5.89
N ASP A 26 10.27 -15.02 -5.84
CA ASP A 26 11.38 -14.35 -5.18
C ASP A 26 10.90 -13.11 -4.41
N ARG A 27 11.82 -12.42 -3.73
CA ARG A 27 11.53 -11.16 -3.03
C ARG A 27 10.88 -10.13 -3.96
N LYS A 28 11.34 -10.00 -5.20
CA LYS A 28 10.87 -8.97 -6.14
C LYS A 28 9.42 -9.20 -6.57
N LEU A 29 9.00 -10.46 -6.69
CA LEU A 29 7.63 -10.85 -7.03
C LEU A 29 6.66 -10.38 -5.94
N VAL A 30 6.96 -10.72 -4.67
CA VAL A 30 6.03 -10.51 -3.55
C VAL A 30 6.17 -9.14 -2.90
N LYS A 31 7.32 -8.45 -3.03
CA LYS A 31 7.62 -7.18 -2.32
C LYS A 31 6.48 -6.15 -2.43
N GLN A 32 5.94 -5.94 -3.63
CA GLN A 32 4.90 -4.92 -3.82
C GLN A 32 3.60 -5.30 -3.12
N THR A 33 3.19 -6.56 -3.23
CA THR A 33 1.98 -7.07 -2.58
C THR A 33 2.12 -7.01 -1.07
N VAL A 34 3.24 -7.49 -0.53
CA VAL A 34 3.53 -7.42 0.92
C VAL A 34 3.47 -5.98 1.44
N MET A 35 4.16 -5.04 0.76
CA MET A 35 4.15 -3.64 1.17
C MET A 35 2.75 -3.03 1.10
N THR A 36 1.92 -3.36 0.11
CA THR A 36 0.60 -2.75 -0.04
C THR A 36 -0.51 -3.46 0.74
N SER A 37 -0.32 -4.71 1.14
CA SER A 37 -1.25 -5.47 1.98
C SER A 37 -1.42 -4.84 3.36
N VAL A 38 -0.34 -4.34 3.95
CA VAL A 38 -0.40 -3.58 5.21
C VAL A 38 -0.97 -2.17 5.06
N TYR A 39 -1.43 -1.82 3.86
CA TYR A 39 -2.09 -0.55 3.54
C TYR A 39 -3.51 -0.76 2.98
N GLY A 40 -4.07 -1.96 3.11
CA GLY A 40 -5.45 -2.24 2.71
C GLY A 40 -5.63 -2.52 1.21
N VAL A 41 -4.61 -3.05 0.53
CA VAL A 41 -4.79 -3.58 -0.84
C VAL A 41 -5.90 -4.64 -0.86
N THR A 42 -6.75 -4.60 -1.88
CA THR A 42 -7.75 -5.66 -2.09
C THR A 42 -7.11 -6.89 -2.72
N TYR A 43 -7.78 -8.04 -2.64
CA TYR A 43 -7.36 -9.25 -3.35
C TYR A 43 -7.11 -9.00 -4.86
N ILE A 44 -8.01 -8.24 -5.49
CA ILE A 44 -7.91 -7.86 -6.90
C ILE A 44 -6.63 -7.05 -7.15
N GLY A 45 -6.37 -6.04 -6.30
CA GLY A 45 -5.16 -5.23 -6.39
C GLY A 45 -3.87 -6.05 -6.18
N ALA A 46 -3.86 -6.96 -5.20
CA ALA A 46 -2.75 -7.87 -4.95
C ALA A 46 -2.46 -8.77 -6.16
N ARG A 47 -3.51 -9.39 -6.73
CA ARG A 47 -3.43 -10.21 -7.95
C ARG A 47 -2.86 -9.40 -9.11
N ASP A 48 -3.33 -8.19 -9.35
CA ASP A 48 -2.88 -7.38 -10.48
C ASP A 48 -1.43 -6.93 -10.33
N GLN A 49 -0.98 -6.66 -9.10
CA GLN A 49 0.44 -6.40 -8.83
C GLN A 49 1.31 -7.62 -9.13
N ILE A 50 0.89 -8.83 -8.70
CA ILE A 50 1.61 -10.07 -8.99
C ILE A 50 1.59 -10.38 -10.48
N LYS A 51 0.42 -10.27 -11.15
CA LYS A 51 0.27 -10.51 -12.59
C LYS A 51 1.22 -9.65 -13.39
N ARG A 52 1.32 -8.35 -13.07
CA ARG A 52 2.26 -7.44 -13.74
C ARG A 52 3.70 -7.92 -13.59
N ARG A 53 4.09 -8.35 -12.38
CA ARG A 53 5.46 -8.87 -12.12
C ARG A 53 5.75 -10.20 -12.79
N LEU A 54 4.76 -11.08 -12.92
CA LEU A 54 4.88 -12.32 -13.68
C LEU A 54 4.98 -12.05 -15.18
N LYS A 55 4.20 -11.09 -15.69
CA LYS A 55 4.24 -10.66 -17.10
C LYS A 55 5.59 -10.05 -17.48
N GLU A 56 6.19 -9.24 -16.61
CA GLU A 56 7.55 -8.69 -16.78
C GLU A 56 8.64 -9.77 -16.92
N ARG A 57 8.38 -10.99 -16.42
CA ARG A 57 9.32 -12.12 -16.47
C ARG A 57 9.15 -13.02 -17.69
N CYS A 58 8.08 -12.82 -18.47
CA CYS A 58 7.73 -13.65 -19.63
C CYS A 58 7.74 -15.17 -19.36
N ALA A 59 7.44 -15.59 -18.11
CA ALA A 59 7.53 -16.99 -17.71
C ALA A 59 6.28 -17.82 -18.06
N ILE A 60 5.16 -17.15 -18.37
CA ILE A 60 3.88 -17.76 -18.76
C ILE A 60 3.36 -16.94 -19.94
N GLU A 61 3.27 -17.56 -21.11
CA GLU A 61 2.86 -16.90 -22.36
C GLU A 61 1.33 -16.82 -22.50
N ASP A 62 0.63 -17.85 -22.05
CA ASP A 62 -0.84 -17.89 -22.10
C ASP A 62 -1.45 -16.94 -21.05
N ASP A 63 -2.27 -16.00 -21.51
CA ASP A 63 -2.86 -14.96 -20.66
C ASP A 63 -3.89 -15.53 -19.67
N VAL A 64 -4.55 -16.65 -20.01
CA VAL A 64 -5.52 -17.34 -19.15
C VAL A 64 -4.78 -18.07 -18.02
N GLU A 65 -3.75 -18.83 -18.35
CA GLU A 65 -2.88 -19.51 -17.38
C GLU A 65 -2.18 -18.49 -16.48
N LEU A 66 -1.67 -17.39 -17.05
CA LEU A 66 -1.05 -16.30 -16.29
C LEU A 66 -2.04 -15.71 -15.28
N PHE A 67 -3.30 -15.51 -15.66
CA PHE A 67 -4.33 -15.02 -14.75
C PHE A 67 -4.62 -16.02 -13.62
N ALA A 68 -4.75 -17.30 -13.94
CA ALA A 68 -5.00 -18.35 -12.94
C ALA A 68 -3.82 -18.52 -11.96
N ALA A 69 -2.59 -18.53 -12.47
CA ALA A 69 -1.37 -18.55 -11.69
C ALA A 69 -1.26 -17.31 -10.77
N SER A 70 -1.59 -16.13 -11.30
CA SER A 70 -1.62 -14.89 -10.50
C SER A 70 -2.65 -14.94 -9.37
N CYS A 71 -3.82 -15.54 -9.60
CA CYS A 71 -4.83 -15.74 -8.57
C CYS A 71 -4.33 -16.67 -7.45
N TYR A 72 -3.73 -17.81 -7.81
CA TYR A 72 -3.14 -18.74 -6.83
C TYR A 72 -2.03 -18.04 -6.04
N ALA A 73 -1.10 -17.37 -6.71
CA ALA A 73 0.00 -16.66 -6.07
C ALA A 73 -0.48 -15.56 -5.11
N ALA A 74 -1.48 -14.78 -5.50
CA ALA A 74 -2.08 -13.75 -4.66
C ALA A 74 -2.74 -14.34 -3.41
N ARG A 75 -3.55 -15.40 -3.57
CA ARG A 75 -4.16 -16.12 -2.44
C ARG A 75 -3.09 -16.63 -1.48
N THR A 76 -2.11 -17.38 -1.97
CA THR A 76 -1.06 -17.94 -1.10
C THR A 76 -0.26 -16.84 -0.40
N THR A 77 0.05 -15.73 -1.08
CA THR A 77 0.76 -14.60 -0.49
C THR A 77 -0.07 -13.93 0.60
N LEU A 78 -1.35 -13.66 0.35
CA LEU A 78 -2.23 -13.02 1.32
C LEU A 78 -2.50 -13.90 2.54
N THR A 79 -2.70 -15.21 2.36
CA THR A 79 -2.84 -16.15 3.47
C THR A 79 -1.60 -16.15 4.36
N ALA A 80 -0.39 -16.19 3.77
CA ALA A 80 0.84 -16.10 4.53
C ALA A 80 0.97 -14.76 5.28
N LEU A 81 0.51 -13.65 4.68
CA LEU A 81 0.51 -12.33 5.33
C LEU A 81 -0.51 -12.22 6.46
N GLU A 82 -1.64 -12.90 6.36
CA GLU A 82 -2.65 -12.93 7.42
C GLU A 82 -2.11 -13.61 8.67
N GLU A 83 -1.39 -14.71 8.52
CA GLU A 83 -0.72 -15.41 9.63
C GLU A 83 0.40 -14.57 10.27
N MET A 84 1.13 -13.78 9.48
CA MET A 84 2.30 -13.03 9.95
C MET A 84 1.99 -11.65 10.56
N PHE A 85 0.88 -11.00 10.17
CA PHE A 85 0.62 -9.58 10.48
C PHE A 85 -0.75 -9.34 11.11
N GLU A 86 -1.23 -10.25 11.95
CA GLU A 86 -2.52 -10.14 12.62
C GLU A 86 -2.70 -8.82 13.37
N ALA A 87 -1.74 -8.45 14.24
CA ALA A 87 -1.81 -7.23 15.04
C ALA A 87 -1.90 -5.95 14.17
N ALA A 88 -1.09 -5.86 13.11
CA ALA A 88 -1.12 -4.73 12.19
C ALA A 88 -2.47 -4.63 11.46
N ARG A 89 -3.04 -5.77 11.04
CA ARG A 89 -4.38 -5.81 10.44
C ARG A 89 -5.48 -5.37 11.39
N SER A 90 -5.42 -5.78 12.64
CA SER A 90 -6.38 -5.35 13.67
C SER A 90 -6.35 -3.82 13.85
N ILE A 91 -5.16 -3.22 13.90
CA ILE A 91 -5.00 -1.76 13.97
C ILE A 91 -5.55 -1.06 12.72
N MET A 92 -5.23 -1.57 11.52
CA MET A 92 -5.77 -1.00 10.27
C MET A 92 -7.29 -1.07 10.20
N SER A 93 -7.87 -2.19 10.63
CA SER A 93 -9.33 -2.37 10.66
C SER A 93 -9.95 -1.36 11.61
N TRP A 94 -9.40 -1.24 12.82
CA TRP A 94 -9.85 -0.27 13.82
C TRP A 94 -9.78 1.17 13.30
N LEU A 95 -8.65 1.57 12.68
CA LEU A 95 -8.53 2.88 12.04
C LEU A 95 -9.61 3.07 10.96
N GLY A 96 -9.82 2.08 10.09
CA GLY A 96 -10.85 2.12 9.06
C GLY A 96 -12.26 2.28 9.62
N ASP A 97 -12.57 1.64 10.74
CA ASP A 97 -13.87 1.75 11.39
C ASP A 97 -14.07 3.12 12.06
N CYS A 98 -13.04 3.67 12.71
CA CYS A 98 -13.05 5.06 13.18
C CYS A 98 -13.31 6.04 12.03
N ALA A 99 -12.58 5.90 10.92
CA ALA A 99 -12.76 6.75 9.74
C ALA A 99 -14.16 6.64 9.14
N LYS A 100 -14.78 5.46 9.18
CA LYS A 100 -16.16 5.25 8.73
C LYS A 100 -17.13 6.04 9.61
N VAL A 101 -17.01 5.95 10.93
CA VAL A 101 -17.88 6.67 11.87
C VAL A 101 -17.78 8.18 11.67
N ILE A 102 -16.55 8.73 11.64
CA ILE A 102 -16.30 10.16 11.40
C ILE A 102 -16.86 10.62 10.05
N ALA A 103 -16.56 9.89 8.97
CA ALA A 103 -17.02 10.32 7.66
C ALA A 103 -18.54 10.19 7.47
N SER A 104 -19.20 9.34 8.25
CA SER A 104 -20.66 9.18 8.22
C SER A 104 -21.39 10.42 8.76
N THR A 105 -20.73 11.24 9.59
CA THR A 105 -21.23 12.55 10.03
C THR A 105 -20.85 13.69 9.07
N ASN A 106 -20.38 13.35 7.86
CA ASN A 106 -19.88 14.28 6.84
C ASN A 106 -18.66 15.12 7.30
N GLN A 107 -17.87 14.60 8.25
CA GLN A 107 -16.61 15.20 8.69
C GLN A 107 -15.42 14.49 8.03
N ALA A 108 -14.36 15.24 7.74
CA ALA A 108 -13.12 14.66 7.23
C ALA A 108 -12.33 14.06 8.40
N VAL A 109 -11.63 12.95 8.16
CA VAL A 109 -10.73 12.39 9.17
C VAL A 109 -9.54 13.33 9.35
N GLN A 110 -9.23 13.64 10.60
CA GLN A 110 -8.13 14.53 10.97
C GLN A 110 -7.43 14.01 12.23
N TRP A 111 -6.12 14.25 12.32
CA TRP A 111 -5.29 13.88 13.48
C TRP A 111 -4.11 14.84 13.61
N ILE A 112 -3.42 14.77 14.74
CA ILE A 112 -2.19 15.51 15.01
C ILE A 112 -1.03 14.52 14.99
N THR A 113 0.05 14.81 14.26
CA THR A 113 1.24 13.96 14.28
C THR A 113 2.02 14.12 15.59
N PRO A 114 2.97 13.21 15.91
CA PRO A 114 3.85 13.38 17.08
C PRO A 114 4.65 14.70 17.12
N LEU A 115 4.81 15.37 15.98
CA LEU A 115 5.44 16.68 15.87
C LEU A 115 4.48 17.86 16.02
N GLY A 116 3.21 17.61 16.33
CA GLY A 116 2.18 18.64 16.46
C GLY A 116 1.60 19.13 15.13
N LEU A 117 1.91 18.47 13.99
CA LEU A 117 1.37 18.87 12.70
C LEU A 117 -0.08 18.38 12.55
N PRO A 118 -1.07 19.27 12.32
CA PRO A 118 -2.42 18.85 11.98
C PRO A 118 -2.48 18.29 10.55
N VAL A 119 -3.06 17.10 10.41
CA VAL A 119 -3.28 16.43 9.12
C VAL A 119 -4.78 16.23 8.92
N VAL A 120 -5.28 16.59 7.73
CA VAL A 120 -6.69 16.45 7.34
C VAL A 120 -6.76 15.71 6.01
N GLN A 121 -7.62 14.69 5.92
CA GLN A 121 -7.82 13.96 4.69
C GLN A 121 -8.66 14.76 3.67
N PRO A 122 -8.15 15.05 2.46
CA PRO A 122 -8.82 15.90 1.48
C PRO A 122 -9.87 15.14 0.63
N TYR A 123 -10.42 14.02 1.11
CA TYR A 123 -11.32 13.20 0.29
C TYR A 123 -12.76 13.70 0.35
N ARG A 124 -13.06 14.68 -0.52
CA ARG A 124 -14.38 15.26 -0.76
C ARG A 124 -14.89 14.95 -2.17
N GLN A 125 -16.20 14.97 -2.36
CA GLN A 125 -16.82 14.76 -3.66
C GLN A 125 -16.56 15.99 -4.55
N PHE A 126 -16.28 15.76 -5.82
CA PHE A 126 -16.17 16.82 -6.82
C PHE A 126 -17.50 17.06 -7.51
N GLY A 127 -17.93 18.32 -7.52
CA GLY A 127 -19.05 18.81 -8.32
C GLY A 127 -18.54 19.38 -9.64
N ARG A 128 -19.43 19.45 -10.63
CA ARG A 128 -19.15 20.17 -11.89
C ARG A 128 -19.51 21.63 -11.72
N HIS A 129 -18.63 22.51 -12.16
CA HIS A 129 -18.84 23.95 -12.22
C HIS A 129 -18.72 24.41 -13.67
N LEU A 130 -19.82 24.94 -14.22
CA LEU A 130 -19.89 25.38 -15.61
C LEU A 130 -19.61 26.88 -15.67
N ILE A 131 -18.51 27.25 -16.34
CA ILE A 131 -18.16 28.64 -16.60
C ILE A 131 -18.52 28.95 -18.04
N LYS A 132 -19.54 29.78 -18.24
CA LYS A 132 -19.88 30.31 -19.57
C LYS A 132 -18.86 31.38 -19.93
N THR A 133 -18.18 31.22 -21.06
CA THR A 133 -17.32 32.23 -21.69
C THR A 133 -17.95 32.65 -23.01
N SER A 134 -17.38 33.67 -23.67
CA SER A 134 -17.84 34.11 -25.00
C SER A 134 -17.67 33.05 -26.09
N LEU A 135 -16.71 32.13 -25.95
CA LEU A 135 -16.41 31.09 -26.94
C LEU A 135 -17.11 29.76 -26.65
N GLN A 136 -17.21 29.37 -25.38
CA GLN A 136 -17.75 28.06 -24.97
C GLN A 136 -18.07 27.98 -23.47
N ILE A 137 -18.65 26.86 -23.04
CA ILE A 137 -18.85 26.53 -21.63
C ILE A 137 -17.72 25.63 -21.16
N LEU A 138 -16.90 26.11 -20.24
CA LEU A 138 -15.84 25.33 -19.59
C LEU A 138 -16.42 24.56 -18.41
N THR A 139 -16.22 23.25 -18.37
CA THR A 139 -16.60 22.41 -17.22
C THR A 139 -15.40 22.19 -16.32
N LEU A 140 -15.40 22.83 -15.15
CA LEU A 140 -14.38 22.63 -14.12
C LEU A 140 -14.87 21.67 -13.04
N GLN A 141 -13.94 20.95 -12.41
CA GLN A 141 -14.21 20.24 -11.17
C GLN A 141 -13.95 21.16 -9.98
N ARG A 142 -14.93 21.23 -9.07
CA ARG A 142 -14.81 21.95 -7.80
C ARG A 142 -15.16 21.02 -6.66
N GLU A 143 -14.37 21.04 -5.59
CA GLU A 143 -14.70 20.29 -4.38
C GLU A 143 -16.01 20.76 -3.77
N THR A 144 -16.81 19.82 -3.30
CA THR A 144 -18.04 20.06 -2.55
C THR A 144 -17.79 19.88 -1.05
N ASN A 145 -18.77 20.28 -0.23
CA ASN A 145 -18.73 20.04 1.20
C ASN A 145 -19.01 18.57 1.59
N LYS A 146 -19.33 17.70 0.62
CA LYS A 146 -19.69 16.31 0.89
C LYS A 146 -18.46 15.41 0.91
N VAL A 147 -18.27 14.71 2.03
CA VAL A 147 -17.13 13.83 2.25
C VAL A 147 -17.32 12.47 1.55
N MET A 148 -16.24 11.91 1.01
CA MET A 148 -16.25 10.58 0.40
C MET A 148 -15.97 9.48 1.44
N VAL A 149 -17.02 9.01 2.12
CA VAL A 149 -16.92 8.00 3.22
C VAL A 149 -16.04 6.81 2.86
N LYS A 150 -16.25 6.21 1.68
CA LYS A 150 -15.45 5.06 1.22
C LYS A 150 -13.96 5.39 1.12
N ARG A 151 -13.62 6.55 0.56
CA ARG A 151 -12.22 6.96 0.36
C ARG A 151 -11.55 7.31 1.68
N GLN A 152 -12.23 8.04 2.56
CA GLN A 152 -11.76 8.35 3.92
C GLN A 152 -11.38 7.07 4.67
N ARG A 153 -12.30 6.08 4.69
CA ARG A 153 -12.06 4.77 5.31
C ARG A 153 -10.83 4.06 4.75
N THR A 154 -10.77 3.90 3.43
CA THR A 154 -9.69 3.10 2.80
C THR A 154 -8.32 3.77 2.85
N ALA A 155 -8.28 5.11 2.91
CA ALA A 155 -7.04 5.86 2.86
C ALA A 155 -6.49 6.23 4.24
N PHE A 156 -7.28 6.10 5.31
CA PHE A 156 -6.84 6.46 6.65
C PHE A 156 -5.67 5.63 7.19
N PRO A 157 -5.71 4.29 7.16
CA PRO A 157 -4.57 3.50 7.64
C PRO A 157 -3.22 3.85 6.97
N PRO A 158 -3.09 3.89 5.63
CA PRO A 158 -1.82 4.25 4.99
C PRO A 158 -1.40 5.69 5.28
N ASN A 159 -2.32 6.65 5.22
CA ASN A 159 -1.98 8.06 5.47
C ASN A 159 -1.52 8.28 6.92
N PHE A 160 -2.10 7.56 7.88
CA PHE A 160 -1.68 7.62 9.27
C PHE A 160 -0.23 7.11 9.43
N VAL A 161 0.08 5.93 8.87
CA VAL A 161 1.44 5.36 8.91
C VAL A 161 2.45 6.29 8.21
N HIS A 162 2.14 6.80 7.02
CA HIS A 162 3.02 7.75 6.34
C HIS A 162 3.27 9.03 7.15
N SER A 163 2.29 9.50 7.93
CA SER A 163 2.47 10.65 8.80
C SER A 163 3.41 10.36 9.98
N LEU A 164 3.41 9.11 10.47
CA LEU A 164 4.35 8.65 11.49
C LEU A 164 5.76 8.52 10.93
N ASP A 165 5.90 7.95 9.73
CA ASP A 165 7.19 7.83 9.04
C ASP A 165 7.81 9.21 8.78
N GLY A 166 7.01 10.17 8.31
CA GLY A 166 7.45 11.55 8.12
C GLY A 166 7.85 12.23 9.43
N SER A 167 7.13 11.95 10.52
CA SER A 167 7.45 12.48 11.85
C SER A 167 8.76 11.88 12.37
N HIS A 168 8.92 10.57 12.25
CA HIS A 168 10.13 9.85 12.65
C HIS A 168 11.35 10.32 11.87
N MET A 169 11.21 10.50 10.56
CA MET A 169 12.24 11.04 9.68
C MET A 169 12.71 12.42 10.15
N MET A 170 11.77 13.34 10.42
CA MET A 170 12.11 14.69 10.87
C MET A 170 12.76 14.69 12.27
N MET A 171 12.26 13.87 13.20
CA MET A 171 12.90 13.70 14.52
C MET A 171 14.33 13.17 14.39
N THR A 172 14.56 12.22 13.48
CA THR A 172 15.88 11.67 13.17
C THR A 172 16.80 12.76 12.59
N THR A 173 16.31 13.57 11.64
CA THR A 173 17.07 14.70 11.09
C THR A 173 17.55 15.65 12.19
N VAL A 174 16.67 15.98 13.15
CA VAL A 174 17.01 16.85 14.29
C VAL A 174 18.08 16.20 15.18
N ALA A 175 17.99 14.90 15.44
CA ALA A 175 18.98 14.17 16.22
C ALA A 175 20.35 14.11 15.50
N CYS A 176 20.36 13.83 14.19
CA CYS A 176 21.57 13.83 13.37
C CYS A 176 22.26 15.20 13.41
N LYS A 177 21.50 16.29 13.22
CA LYS A 177 22.03 17.65 13.28
C LYS A 177 22.66 17.95 14.64
N LYS A 178 22.03 17.53 15.75
CA LYS A 178 22.59 17.68 17.11
C LYS A 178 23.87 16.88 17.32
N ALA A 179 24.03 15.76 16.62
CA ALA A 179 25.23 14.94 16.64
C ALA A 179 26.31 15.40 15.66
N GLY A 180 26.12 16.53 14.95
CA GLY A 180 27.06 17.03 13.94
C GLY A 180 27.06 16.21 12.64
N LEU A 181 26.04 15.37 12.42
CA LEU A 181 25.88 14.56 11.22
C LEU A 181 25.07 15.30 10.17
N ASN A 182 25.56 15.30 8.93
CA ASN A 182 24.80 15.76 7.77
C ASN A 182 23.77 14.69 7.40
N PHE A 183 22.50 15.06 7.37
CA PHE A 183 21.41 14.15 7.05
C PHE A 183 20.72 14.60 5.77
N ALA A 184 20.77 13.76 4.74
CA ALA A 184 20.04 13.94 3.50
C ALA A 184 18.92 12.92 3.43
N VAL A 185 17.71 13.39 3.12
CA VAL A 185 16.52 12.55 2.97
C VAL A 185 16.15 12.50 1.49
N VAL A 186 15.99 11.29 0.99
CA VAL A 186 15.20 11.01 -0.22
C VAL A 186 13.94 10.32 0.27
N GLY A 187 12.76 10.88 -0.03
CA GLY A 187 11.50 10.33 0.51
C GLY A 187 11.26 8.88 0.07
N GLU A 188 10.95 7.99 1.00
CA GLU A 188 10.52 6.61 0.73
C GLU A 188 9.08 6.52 0.19
N LEU A 189 8.84 7.01 -1.02
CA LEU A 189 7.88 6.35 -1.93
C LEU A 189 8.55 5.84 -3.21
N SER A 190 9.87 5.96 -3.31
CA SER A 190 10.63 5.54 -4.49
C SER A 190 12.03 5.06 -4.13
N LYS A 191 12.13 3.75 -3.84
CA LYS A 191 13.30 2.89 -4.09
C LYS A 191 14.61 3.25 -3.35
N ASP A 192 15.00 2.33 -2.48
CA ASP A 192 16.38 1.93 -2.19
C ASP A 192 17.19 2.91 -1.32
N PHE A 193 17.19 2.62 -0.02
CA PHE A 193 18.29 2.89 0.91
C PHE A 193 19.67 2.72 0.22
N SER A 194 20.33 3.83 -0.09
CA SER A 194 21.81 3.97 -0.22
C SER A 194 22.08 5.44 -0.61
N ARG A 195 22.89 6.26 0.06
CA ARG A 195 24.07 6.07 0.93
C ARG A 195 23.95 6.97 2.17
N ILE A 196 24.09 6.38 3.35
CA ILE A 196 24.43 7.08 4.60
C ILE A 196 25.67 6.36 5.14
N GLU A 197 26.65 7.09 5.69
CA GLU A 197 27.72 6.50 6.49
C GLU A 197 27.09 5.87 7.75
N LEU A 198 26.77 4.58 7.64
CA LEU A 198 25.98 3.81 8.59
C LEU A 198 26.62 3.46 9.95
N PRO A 199 27.94 3.58 10.24
CA PRO A 199 28.46 3.05 11.51
C PRO A 199 27.92 3.74 12.77
N SER A 200 27.49 5.00 12.69
CA SER A 200 27.14 5.82 13.86
C SER A 200 25.63 5.89 14.18
N LEU A 201 24.76 5.43 13.28
CA LEU A 201 23.29 5.55 13.40
C LEU A 201 22.62 4.31 14.02
N THR A 202 23.24 3.13 13.96
CA THR A 202 22.76 1.95 14.67
C THR A 202 23.35 1.91 16.07
N ARG A 203 22.71 2.59 17.03
CA ARG A 203 22.89 2.27 18.45
C ARG A 203 22.30 0.88 18.69
N THR A 204 23.12 -0.16 18.61
CA THR A 204 22.82 -1.43 19.28
C THR A 204 22.63 -1.12 20.76
N ARG A 205 21.41 -1.35 21.26
CA ARG A 205 21.20 -1.56 22.69
C ARG A 205 21.85 -2.87 23.10
#